data_AF-A0A1N6WNZ0-F1
#
_entry.id   AF-A0A1N6WNZ0-F1
#
_cell.length_a   1.000
_cell.length_b   1.000
_cell.length_c   1.000
_cell.angle_alpha   90.00
_cell.angle_beta   90.00
_cell.angle_gamma   90.00
#
_symmetry.space_group_name_H-M   'P 1'
#
loop_
_entity.id
_entity.type
_entity.pdbx_description
1 polymer ?
#
loop_
_entity_poly.entity_id
_entity_poly.type
_entity_poly.pdbx_seq_one_letter_code
_entity_poly.pdbx_strand_id
1 'polypeptide(L)'
;MKTRTYRVITPHETEFADPITFRKGAILEIGEESEGYQGWENWFFCTTAGEEPGWVPGQIIERGEGSTGRALEDYTARELNVQKGETLAGARVLNGWLWCERWGVPEDAGWVPLQNLEEIPD
;
A
#
# COMPACT_ATOMS: atom_id res chain seq x y z
N MET A 1 -13.10 10.22 12.21
CA MET A 1 -12.13 9.20 12.67
C MET A 1 -10.92 9.93 13.20
N LYS A 2 -10.29 9.47 14.29
CA LYS A 2 -9.05 10.10 14.77
C LYS A 2 -7.91 9.68 13.85
N THR A 3 -7.35 10.62 13.11
CA THR A 3 -6.12 10.41 12.34
C THR A 3 -4.96 10.40 13.32
N ARG A 4 -4.11 9.37 13.25
CA ARG A 4 -2.89 9.30 14.08
C ARG A 4 -1.75 9.98 13.36
N THR A 5 -0.85 10.60 14.10
CA THR A 5 0.29 11.32 13.56
C THR A 5 1.53 10.43 13.61
N TYR A 6 2.29 10.38 12.52
CA TYR A 6 3.51 9.60 12.42
C TYR A 6 4.68 10.48 11.98
N ARG A 7 5.86 10.21 12.53
CA ARG A 7 7.13 10.80 12.10
C ARG A 7 7.91 9.80 11.27
N VAL A 8 8.47 10.25 10.16
CA VAL A 8 9.38 9.46 9.34
C VAL A 8 10.74 9.36 10.04
N ILE A 9 11.16 8.14 10.39
CA ILE A 9 12.44 7.87 11.06
C ILE A 9 13.52 7.37 10.08
N THR A 10 13.10 6.81 8.94
CA THR A 10 13.94 6.33 7.83
C THR A 10 13.30 6.78 6.51
N PRO A 11 14.06 7.35 5.55
CA PRO A 11 13.48 7.75 4.27
C PRO A 11 12.96 6.55 3.47
N HIS A 12 11.97 6.80 2.61
CA HIS A 12 11.43 5.84 1.65
C HIS A 12 11.37 6.50 0.28
N GLU A 13 11.83 5.81 -0.75
CA GLU A 13 11.67 6.22 -2.15
C GLU A 13 11.06 5.05 -2.90
N THR A 14 10.02 5.33 -3.67
CA THR A 14 9.33 4.29 -4.44
C THR A 14 10.14 3.87 -5.65
N GLU A 15 10.18 2.56 -5.89
CA GLU A 15 10.71 1.98 -7.13
C GLU A 15 9.61 1.82 -8.19
N PHE A 16 8.35 2.10 -7.85
CA PHE A 16 7.17 1.90 -8.69
C PHE A 16 6.58 3.25 -9.13
N ALA A 17 7.09 3.80 -10.23
CA ALA A 17 6.61 5.07 -10.77
C ALA A 17 5.15 5.02 -11.25
N ASP A 18 4.72 3.86 -11.76
CA ASP A 18 3.38 3.59 -12.28
C ASP A 18 2.71 2.51 -11.42
N PRO A 19 2.11 2.87 -10.26
CA PRO A 19 1.57 1.89 -9.34
C PRO A 19 0.27 1.27 -9.86
N ILE A 20 0.15 -0.06 -9.72
CA ILE A 20 -1.10 -0.76 -10.04
C ILE A 20 -2.29 -0.10 -9.32
N THR A 21 -3.31 0.28 -10.06
CA THR A 21 -4.51 0.97 -9.56
C THR A 21 -5.76 0.40 -10.17
N PHE A 22 -6.73 0.01 -9.34
CA PHE A 22 -7.98 -0.58 -9.84
C PHE A 22 -9.16 -0.30 -8.92
N ARG A 23 -10.35 -0.54 -9.47
CA ARG A 23 -11.61 -0.43 -8.73
C ARG A 23 -12.07 -1.79 -8.22
N LYS A 24 -12.91 -1.76 -7.19
CA LYS A 24 -13.67 -2.90 -6.71
C LYS A 24 -14.32 -3.65 -7.87
N GLY A 25 -14.19 -4.97 -7.86
CA GLY A 25 -14.72 -5.85 -8.90
C GLY A 25 -13.79 -6.05 -10.09
N ALA A 26 -12.66 -5.33 -10.18
CA ALA A 26 -11.64 -5.61 -11.19
C ALA A 26 -11.14 -7.05 -11.09
N ILE A 27 -10.85 -7.63 -12.25
CA ILE A 27 -10.25 -8.96 -12.36
C ILE A 27 -8.74 -8.83 -12.24
N LEU A 28 -8.16 -9.67 -11.38
CA LEU A 28 -6.74 -9.73 -11.10
C LEU A 28 -6.22 -11.10 -11.52
N GLU A 29 -5.06 -11.11 -12.17
CA GLU A 29 -4.23 -12.32 -12.25
C GLU A 29 -3.27 -12.29 -11.06
N ILE A 30 -3.35 -13.29 -10.21
CA ILE A 30 -2.59 -13.39 -8.96
C ILE A 30 -1.32 -14.21 -9.21
N GLY A 31 -0.18 -13.56 -9.13
CA GLY A 31 1.14 -14.16 -9.26
C GLY A 31 1.71 -14.62 -7.92
N GLU A 32 3.00 -14.38 -7.76
CA GLU A 32 3.77 -14.82 -6.58
C GLU A 32 3.30 -14.15 -5.29
N GLU A 33 3.38 -14.90 -4.20
CA GLU A 33 3.26 -14.36 -2.85
C GLU A 33 4.62 -13.83 -2.42
N SER A 34 4.64 -12.65 -1.79
CA SER A 34 5.83 -12.09 -1.16
C SER A 34 6.43 -13.10 -0.18
N GLU A 35 7.72 -13.41 -0.34
CA GLU A 35 8.45 -14.27 0.61
C GLU A 35 8.54 -13.63 2.01
N GLY A 36 8.23 -12.33 2.13
CA GLY A 36 7.96 -11.62 3.37
C GLY A 36 9.12 -11.59 4.37
N TYR A 37 9.72 -10.41 4.58
CA TYR A 37 10.39 -10.14 5.86
C TYR A 37 9.33 -9.70 6.89
N GLN A 38 9.44 -10.19 8.12
CA GLN A 38 8.50 -10.04 9.25
C GLN A 38 7.46 -8.89 9.10
N GLY A 39 6.25 -9.24 8.67
CA GLY A 39 5.12 -8.32 8.54
C GLY A 39 4.67 -8.04 7.11
N TRP A 40 5.45 -8.38 6.08
CA TRP A 40 5.09 -8.24 4.66
C TRP A 40 4.61 -9.54 4.01
N GLU A 41 4.06 -10.44 4.81
CA GLU A 41 3.37 -11.64 4.35
C GLU A 41 2.02 -11.27 3.72
N ASN A 42 1.42 -12.19 2.95
CA ASN A 42 0.09 -12.01 2.35
C ASN A 42 -0.01 -10.81 1.39
N TRP A 43 1.10 -10.46 0.74
CA TRP A 43 1.14 -9.61 -0.46
C TRP A 43 1.28 -10.51 -1.69
N PHE A 44 0.55 -10.20 -2.75
CA PHE A 44 0.63 -10.93 -4.01
C PHE A 44 1.00 -9.97 -5.15
N PHE A 45 1.91 -10.39 -6.01
CA PHE A 45 2.24 -9.61 -7.20
C PHE A 45 1.17 -9.88 -8.25
N CYS A 46 0.30 -8.90 -8.48
CA CYS A 46 -0.86 -9.05 -9.35
C CYS A 46 -0.71 -8.26 -10.64
N THR A 47 -1.43 -8.70 -11.67
CA THR A 47 -1.63 -7.92 -12.90
C THR A 47 -3.12 -7.67 -13.13
N THR A 48 -3.45 -6.57 -13.80
CA THR A 48 -4.81 -6.26 -14.23
C THR A 48 -4.77 -5.50 -15.55
N ALA A 49 -5.90 -5.48 -16.28
CA ALA A 49 -5.93 -4.92 -17.62
C ALA A 49 -5.71 -3.40 -17.61
N GLY A 50 -4.69 -2.93 -18.31
CA GLY A 50 -4.40 -1.50 -18.50
C GLY A 50 -3.49 -0.86 -17.46
N GLU A 51 -3.00 -1.64 -16.50
CA GLU A 51 -2.11 -1.18 -15.42
C GLU A 51 -0.80 -1.97 -15.45
N GLU A 52 0.27 -1.36 -14.94
CA GLU A 52 1.50 -2.09 -14.66
C GLU A 52 1.28 -3.08 -13.48
N PRO A 53 1.98 -4.22 -13.46
CA PRO A 53 1.94 -5.16 -12.34
C PRO A 53 2.37 -4.51 -11.02
N GLY A 54 1.80 -4.98 -9.90
CA GLY A 54 2.19 -4.48 -8.60
C GLY A 54 1.67 -5.31 -7.44
N TRP A 55 2.14 -4.97 -6.24
CA TRP A 55 1.78 -5.67 -5.02
C TRP A 55 0.37 -5.34 -4.56
N VAL A 56 -0.43 -6.36 -4.30
CA VAL A 56 -1.81 -6.25 -3.82
C VAL A 56 -1.97 -7.08 -2.53
N PRO A 57 -2.61 -6.55 -1.48
CA PRO A 57 -2.72 -7.27 -0.23
C PRO A 57 -3.80 -8.35 -0.35
N GLY A 58 -3.49 -9.60 0.00
CA GLY A 58 -4.38 -10.74 -0.21
C GLY A 58 -5.76 -10.61 0.47
N GLN A 59 -5.85 -9.81 1.54
CA GLN A 59 -7.12 -9.52 2.22
C GLN A 59 -8.15 -8.76 1.37
N ILE A 60 -7.72 -8.13 0.26
CA ILE A 60 -8.61 -7.40 -0.66
C ILE A 60 -8.89 -8.17 -1.95
N ILE A 61 -8.44 -9.42 -2.03
CA ILE A 61 -8.60 -10.28 -3.20
C ILE A 61 -9.56 -11.42 -2.84
N GLU A 62 -10.67 -11.52 -3.56
CA GLU A 62 -11.47 -12.74 -3.60
C GLU A 62 -10.82 -13.73 -4.57
N ARG A 63 -10.46 -14.93 -4.10
CA ARG A 63 -9.85 -15.97 -4.93
C ARG A 63 -10.88 -16.61 -5.86
N GLY A 64 -10.55 -16.69 -7.15
CA GLY A 64 -11.31 -17.41 -8.17
C GLY A 64 -10.73 -18.78 -8.49
N GLU A 65 -11.00 -19.27 -9.69
CA GLU A 65 -10.39 -20.50 -10.20
C GLU A 65 -8.94 -20.25 -10.62
N GLY A 66 -8.03 -21.17 -10.26
CA GLY A 66 -6.62 -21.07 -10.60
C GLY A 66 -5.95 -19.84 -9.98
N SER A 67 -5.25 -19.06 -10.80
CA SER A 67 -4.57 -17.82 -10.46
C SER A 67 -5.46 -16.58 -10.56
N THR A 68 -6.76 -16.73 -10.83
CA THR A 68 -7.65 -15.57 -10.96
C THR A 68 -8.14 -15.05 -9.62
N GLY A 69 -8.41 -13.75 -9.56
CA GLY A 69 -9.02 -13.10 -8.41
C GLY A 69 -9.90 -11.92 -8.79
N ARG A 70 -10.68 -11.45 -7.82
CA ARG A 70 -11.53 -10.27 -7.96
C ARG A 70 -11.29 -9.29 -6.80
N ALA A 71 -11.08 -8.03 -7.13
CA ALA A 71 -10.89 -6.99 -6.14
C ALA A 71 -12.15 -6.80 -5.27
N LEU A 72 -11.99 -6.78 -3.95
CA LEU A 72 -13.06 -6.58 -2.98
C LEU A 72 -13.34 -5.10 -2.69
N GLU A 73 -12.39 -4.23 -3.03
CA GLU A 73 -12.43 -2.77 -2.86
C GLU A 73 -11.54 -2.06 -3.89
N ASP A 74 -11.62 -0.73 -3.94
CA ASP A 74 -10.71 0.11 -4.72
C ASP A 74 -9.32 0.09 -4.07
N TYR A 75 -8.26 0.06 -4.88
CA TYR A 75 -6.89 -0.03 -4.39
C TYR A 75 -5.89 0.61 -5.35
N THR A 76 -4.81 1.14 -4.78
CA THR A 76 -3.59 1.52 -5.49
C THR A 76 -2.38 1.09 -4.68
N ALA A 77 -1.35 0.60 -5.36
CA ALA A 77 -0.03 0.33 -4.78
C ALA A 77 0.84 1.59 -4.67
N ARG A 78 0.28 2.78 -4.86
CA ARG A 78 1.02 4.05 -4.77
C ARG A 78 1.73 4.16 -3.42
N GLU A 79 3.03 4.42 -3.48
CA GLU A 79 3.87 4.70 -2.31
C GLU A 79 4.22 6.19 -2.24
N LEU A 80 4.55 6.70 -1.05
CA LEU A 80 5.03 8.07 -0.88
C LEU A 80 6.55 8.12 -0.78
N ASN A 81 7.15 9.03 -1.54
CA ASN A 81 8.53 9.46 -1.29
C ASN A 81 8.56 10.34 -0.04
N VAL A 82 9.30 9.91 0.98
CA VAL A 82 9.38 10.61 2.26
C VAL A 82 10.81 10.70 2.78
N GLN A 83 11.12 11.83 3.40
CA GLN A 83 12.39 12.12 4.04
C GLN A 83 12.26 12.03 5.56
N LYS A 84 13.39 11.69 6.21
CA LYS A 84 13.46 11.63 7.67
C LYS A 84 13.06 12.97 8.31
N GLY A 85 12.22 12.91 9.33
CA GLY A 85 11.71 14.07 10.06
C GLY A 85 10.39 14.63 9.55
N GLU A 86 9.91 14.17 8.38
CA GLU A 86 8.58 14.52 7.91
C GLU A 86 7.48 13.97 8.82
N THR A 87 6.33 14.65 8.83
CA THR A 87 5.16 14.29 9.63
C THR A 87 3.99 13.96 8.71
N LEU A 88 3.38 12.80 8.95
CA LEU A 88 2.32 12.23 8.12
C LEU A 88 1.08 11.94 8.96
N ALA A 89 -0.09 12.03 8.32
CA ALA A 89 -1.35 11.56 8.85
C ALA A 89 -1.56 10.10 8.43
N GLY A 90 -1.66 9.17 9.38
CA GLY A 90 -1.89 7.75 9.11
C GLY A 90 -3.36 7.37 9.19
N ALA A 91 -3.83 6.57 8.22
CA ALA A 91 -5.23 6.16 8.11
C ALA A 91 -5.47 4.65 8.24
N ARG A 92 -4.74 3.84 7.48
CA ARG A 92 -4.98 2.38 7.37
C ARG A 92 -3.67 1.61 7.29
N VAL A 93 -3.56 0.53 8.07
CA VAL A 93 -2.43 -0.40 8.00
C VAL A 93 -2.81 -1.64 7.20
N LEU A 94 -1.96 -2.06 6.27
CA LEU A 94 -2.04 -3.37 5.61
C LEU A 94 -0.65 -4.01 5.56
N ASN A 95 -0.52 -5.23 6.09
CA ASN A 95 0.66 -6.08 5.92
C ASN A 95 1.99 -5.32 6.08
N GLY A 96 2.14 -4.55 7.18
CA GLY A 96 3.37 -3.81 7.48
C GLY A 96 3.53 -2.46 6.80
N TRP A 97 2.52 -1.97 6.07
CA TRP A 97 2.50 -0.66 5.41
C TRP A 97 1.37 0.20 5.94
N LEU A 98 1.60 1.51 6.04
CA LEU A 98 0.62 2.49 6.48
C LEU A 98 0.25 3.42 5.31
N TRP A 99 -1.03 3.52 5.02
CA TRP A 99 -1.57 4.54 4.13
C TRP A 99 -1.48 5.89 4.84
N CYS A 100 -0.67 6.77 4.26
CA CYS A 100 -0.32 8.07 4.81
C CYS A 100 -0.82 9.20 3.90
N GLU A 101 -1.15 10.33 4.49
CA GLU A 101 -1.45 11.59 3.80
C GLU A 101 -0.49 12.67 4.30
N ARG A 102 0.06 13.47 3.38
CA ARG A 102 0.90 14.62 3.72
C ARG A 102 0.02 15.80 4.13
N TRP A 103 0.27 16.34 5.33
CA TRP A 103 -0.48 17.50 5.82
C TRP A 103 -0.31 18.71 4.89
N GLY A 104 -1.43 19.33 4.52
CA GLY A 104 -1.44 20.57 3.74
C GLY A 104 -1.19 20.42 2.24
N VAL A 105 -1.00 19.19 1.74
CA VAL A 105 -0.90 18.90 0.31
C VAL A 105 -2.08 18.01 -0.09
N PRO A 106 -3.13 18.58 -0.71
CA PRO A 106 -4.29 17.80 -1.12
C PRO A 106 -3.88 16.65 -2.04
N GLU A 107 -4.48 15.47 -1.81
CA GLU A 107 -4.32 14.27 -2.67
C GLU A 107 -2.90 13.67 -2.68
N ASP A 108 -1.96 14.16 -1.86
CA ASP A 108 -0.65 13.51 -1.69
C ASP A 108 -0.73 12.41 -0.63
N ALA A 109 -1.18 11.25 -1.09
CA ALA A 109 -1.37 10.05 -0.28
C ALA A 109 -0.67 8.83 -0.88
N GLY A 110 -0.29 7.88 -0.03
CA GLY A 110 0.35 6.64 -0.46
C GLY A 110 0.84 5.80 0.71
N TRP A 111 1.27 4.59 0.40
CA TRP A 111 1.84 3.64 1.36
C TRP A 111 3.26 4.05 1.77
N VAL A 112 3.56 3.89 3.06
CA VAL A 112 4.92 3.98 3.62
C VAL A 112 5.14 2.77 4.53
N PRO A 113 6.32 2.12 4.52
CA PRO A 113 6.60 1.02 5.44
C PRO A 113 6.44 1.44 6.90
N LEU A 114 5.74 0.65 7.71
CA LEU A 114 5.59 0.94 9.14
C LEU A 114 6.93 1.01 9.87
N GLN A 115 7.90 0.19 9.46
CA GLN A 115 9.26 0.22 10.02
C GLN A 115 10.01 1.54 9.77
N ASN A 116 9.53 2.36 8.81
CA ASN A 116 10.09 3.68 8.52
C ASN A 116 9.40 4.79 9.32
N LEU A 117 8.42 4.45 10.17
CA LEU A 117 7.57 5.39 10.88
C LEU A 117 7.59 5.16 12.39
N GLU A 118 7.37 6.25 13.13
CA GLU A 118 7.14 6.24 14.58
C GLU A 118 5.85 7.00 14.88
N GLU A 119 4.91 6.38 15.60
CA GLU A 119 3.68 7.05 16.04
C GLU A 119 4.01 8.12 17.08
N ILE A 120 3.53 9.34 16.87
CA ILE A 120 3.71 10.46 17.81
C ILE A 120 2.42 10.59 18.63
N PRO A 121 2.48 10.50 19.97
CA PRO A 121 1.33 10.79 20.82
C PRO A 121 0.87 12.25 20.67
N ASP A 122 -0.44 12.47 20.79
CA ASP A 122 -1.05 13.80 20.90
C ASP A 122 -0.53 14.60 22.11
#